data_AF-A0A3M7B3E6-F1
#
_entry.id   AF-A0A3M7B3E6-F1
#
_cell.length_a   1.000
_cell.length_b   1.000
_cell.length_c   1.000
_cell.angle_alpha   90.00
_cell.angle_beta   90.00
_cell.angle_gamma   90.00
#
_symmetry.space_group_name_H-M   'P 1'
#
loop_
_entity.id
_entity.type
_entity.pdbx_description
1 polymer ?
#
loop_
_entity_poly.entity_id
_entity_poly.type
_entity_poly.pdbx_seq_one_letter_code
_entity_poly.pdbx_strand_id
1 'polypeptide(L)'
;MTTPFASNTIRSAHRSLCTANIIRPAYTSSIIPHHHQPFHTRTTATTAFAQAQWNHRRHTPPRPSPLNRPRPNQQAPGKQPFTTTPRRQKDHHFDTLKFVQRLEAEGFTEAQSAAMMRVLSDVIEESIQNLTRTMVLREDQEKATYTQKVDFAKLRSELLSADSTESSLTRGTHERLTNDLAKLNSRLRDEVQRTQASVRLDLNLEKGRIREEANSQDLKIKETETRIEQECAALRERLEAVKFSTLQWLMGVCTGTAAIILGVWRLLM
;
A
#
# COMPACT_ATOMS: atom_id res chain seq x y z
N MET A 1 44.24 50.96 -35.48
CA MET A 1 42.93 51.52 -35.15
C MET A 1 42.49 52.39 -36.32
N THR A 2 41.64 51.86 -37.19
CA THR A 2 41.00 52.55 -38.32
C THR A 2 39.63 51.89 -38.52
N THR A 3 38.60 52.74 -38.55
CA THR A 3 37.15 52.47 -38.58
C THR A 3 36.65 51.90 -39.93
N PRO A 4 35.42 51.36 -40.06
CA PRO A 4 34.18 52.18 -40.23
C PRO A 4 32.93 51.58 -39.50
N PHE A 5 31.88 52.34 -39.09
CA PHE A 5 30.80 53.02 -39.84
C PHE A 5 30.08 52.08 -40.86
N ALA A 6 28.77 51.92 -40.98
CA ALA A 6 27.55 52.35 -40.27
C ALA A 6 26.32 51.63 -40.90
N SER A 7 25.15 51.78 -40.26
CA SER A 7 23.78 51.78 -40.84
C SER A 7 23.13 50.41 -41.14
N ASN A 8 22.06 49.96 -40.45
CA ASN A 8 20.69 50.45 -40.20
C ASN A 8 19.61 49.89 -41.17
N THR A 9 18.69 49.13 -40.54
CA THR A 9 17.22 49.14 -40.73
C THR A 9 16.59 48.42 -41.93
N ILE A 10 15.60 47.55 -41.65
CA ILE A 10 14.21 47.58 -42.17
C ILE A 10 13.37 46.45 -41.50
N ARG A 11 12.27 46.85 -40.83
CA ARG A 11 10.87 46.32 -40.73
C ARG A 11 10.61 44.80 -40.90
N SER A 12 9.57 44.15 -40.36
CA SER A 12 8.40 44.51 -39.54
C SER A 12 7.55 43.22 -39.37
N ALA A 13 7.00 43.04 -38.17
CA ALA A 13 5.68 42.48 -37.84
C ALA A 13 5.34 40.97 -37.93
N HIS A 14 4.48 40.63 -36.96
CA HIS A 14 3.40 39.63 -36.92
C HIS A 14 3.57 38.33 -36.10
N ARG A 15 2.99 38.39 -34.90
CA ARG A 15 2.27 37.38 -34.09
C ARG A 15 2.09 35.98 -34.71
N SER A 16 2.41 34.92 -33.95
CA SER A 16 1.47 34.16 -33.09
C SER A 16 2.01 32.76 -32.74
N LEU A 17 1.97 32.47 -31.43
CA LEU A 17 1.60 31.21 -30.76
C LEU A 17 1.80 29.88 -31.54
N CYS A 18 2.71 29.03 -31.04
CA CYS A 18 2.46 27.59 -30.86
C CYS A 18 3.41 27.02 -29.81
N THR A 19 2.81 26.43 -28.78
CA THR A 19 3.42 25.77 -27.63
C THR A 19 4.00 24.41 -28.02
N ALA A 20 5.30 24.21 -27.79
CA ALA A 20 5.93 22.88 -27.83
C ALA A 20 5.97 22.32 -26.39
N ASN A 21 5.24 21.23 -26.14
CA ASN A 21 5.25 20.53 -24.86
C ASN A 21 5.98 19.19 -25.05
N ILE A 22 7.22 19.10 -24.60
CA ILE A 22 7.96 17.84 -24.44
C ILE A 22 8.21 17.68 -22.93
N ILE A 23 7.46 16.75 -22.33
CA ILE A 23 7.56 16.40 -20.91
C ILE A 23 8.89 15.67 -20.70
N ARG A 24 9.80 16.32 -19.96
CA ARG A 24 11.06 15.75 -19.46
C ARG A 24 11.04 15.95 -17.95
N PRO A 25 11.04 14.90 -17.11
CA PRO A 25 11.13 15.11 -15.66
C PRO A 25 12.60 15.39 -15.30
N ALA A 26 12.88 16.64 -14.94
CA ALA A 26 14.13 17.03 -14.31
C ALA A 26 14.05 16.69 -12.81
N TYR A 27 14.97 15.85 -12.34
CA TYR A 27 15.23 15.67 -10.93
C TYR A 27 15.86 16.95 -10.36
N THR A 28 15.12 17.70 -9.56
CA THR A 28 15.66 18.77 -8.72
C THR A 28 16.00 18.20 -7.35
N SER A 29 17.30 18.15 -7.04
CA SER A 29 17.81 17.87 -5.70
C SER A 29 17.67 19.14 -4.85
N SER A 30 16.72 19.17 -3.93
CA SER A 30 16.71 20.16 -2.84
C SER A 30 17.44 19.55 -1.63
N ILE A 31 18.65 20.04 -1.38
CA ILE A 31 19.44 19.75 -0.19
C ILE A 31 18.84 20.58 0.95
N ILE A 32 18.19 19.90 1.89
CA ILE A 32 17.77 20.48 3.19
C ILE A 32 18.83 20.03 4.22
N PRO A 33 19.47 20.95 4.97
CA PRO A 33 20.48 20.58 5.94
C PRO A 33 19.83 19.91 7.17
N HIS A 34 20.17 18.64 7.39
CA HIS A 34 19.81 17.89 8.60
C HIS A 34 20.64 18.41 9.80
N HIS A 35 19.98 19.14 10.69
CA HIS A 35 20.51 19.43 12.02
C HIS A 35 20.17 18.25 12.94
N HIS A 36 21.18 17.49 13.37
CA HIS A 36 21.04 16.46 14.39
C HIS A 36 20.76 17.11 15.74
N GLN A 37 19.51 17.05 16.19
CA GLN A 37 19.13 17.34 17.56
C GLN A 37 18.80 16.01 18.26
N PRO A 38 19.49 15.64 19.35
CA PRO A 38 19.18 14.42 20.09
C PRO A 38 17.81 14.59 20.75
N PHE A 39 16.84 13.79 20.32
CA PHE A 39 15.56 13.67 21.01
C PHE A 39 15.81 13.11 22.40
N HIS A 40 15.71 13.95 23.42
CA HIS A 40 15.50 13.50 24.78
C HIS A 40 14.18 12.74 24.83
N THR A 41 14.26 11.42 24.95
CA THR A 41 13.13 10.55 25.29
C THR A 41 12.54 11.04 26.60
N ARG A 42 11.43 11.77 26.53
CA ARG A 42 10.62 12.12 27.69
C ARG A 42 9.84 10.86 28.08
N THR A 43 10.52 9.97 28.81
CA THR A 43 9.92 8.78 29.39
C THR A 43 8.84 9.25 30.37
N THR A 44 7.59 9.06 30.00
CA THR A 44 6.45 9.27 30.90
C THR A 44 6.63 8.34 32.10
N ALA A 45 6.48 8.85 33.32
CA ALA A 45 6.68 8.10 34.56
C ALA A 45 5.91 6.75 34.61
N THR A 46 4.83 6.64 33.83
CA THR A 46 4.00 5.44 33.66
C THR A 46 4.69 4.30 32.88
N THR A 47 5.53 4.60 31.88
CA THR A 47 6.19 3.56 31.06
C THR A 47 7.38 2.92 31.78
N ALA A 48 8.13 3.71 32.56
CA ALA A 48 9.22 3.20 33.40
C ALA A 48 8.71 2.28 34.52
N PHE A 49 7.57 2.61 35.14
CA PHE A 49 6.94 1.78 36.16
C PHE A 49 6.46 0.43 35.60
N ALA A 50 5.85 0.43 34.42
CA ALA A 50 5.38 -0.79 33.76
C ALA A 50 6.52 -1.76 33.40
N GLN A 51 7.66 -1.24 32.93
CA GLN A 51 8.84 -2.05 32.62
C GLN A 51 9.51 -2.61 33.89
N ALA A 52 9.58 -1.84 34.97
CA ALA A 52 10.12 -2.31 36.25
C ALA A 52 9.27 -3.46 36.86
N GLN A 53 7.94 -3.36 36.78
CA GLN A 53 7.02 -4.39 37.27
C GLN A 53 7.07 -5.68 36.43
N TRP A 54 7.34 -5.57 35.12
CA TRP A 54 7.56 -6.73 34.25
C TRP A 54 8.87 -7.46 34.54
N ASN A 55 9.94 -6.73 34.84
CA ASN A 55 11.23 -7.33 35.19
C ASN A 55 11.19 -8.06 36.54
N HIS A 56 10.43 -7.56 37.52
CA HIS A 56 10.27 -8.24 38.82
C HIS A 56 9.57 -9.61 38.73
N ARG A 57 8.63 -9.81 37.80
CA ARG A 57 7.93 -11.10 37.63
C ARG A 57 8.80 -12.19 36.99
N ARG A 58 9.91 -11.84 36.34
CA ARG A 58 10.78 -12.80 35.64
C ARG A 58 11.78 -13.48 36.58
N HIS A 59 12.03 -12.94 37.76
CA HIS A 59 13.05 -13.44 38.69
C HIS A 59 12.47 -14.18 39.92
N THR A 60 11.15 -14.34 40.02
CA THR A 60 10.52 -15.12 41.10
C THR A 60 10.36 -16.59 40.67
N PRO A 61 10.99 -17.57 41.35
CA PRO A 61 10.79 -18.98 41.02
C PRO A 61 9.36 -19.44 41.34
N PRO A 62 8.80 -20.41 40.58
CA PRO A 62 7.45 -20.89 40.80
C PRO A 62 7.37 -21.67 42.12
N ARG A 63 6.38 -21.31 42.95
CA ARG A 63 6.01 -22.05 44.16
C ARG A 63 5.44 -23.42 43.75
N PRO A 64 5.86 -24.55 44.36
CA PRO A 64 5.29 -25.85 44.05
C PRO A 64 3.85 -25.95 44.56
N SER A 65 2.95 -26.37 43.66
CA SER A 65 1.56 -26.71 43.97
C SER A 65 1.50 -28.07 44.70
N PRO A 66 0.76 -28.20 45.81
CA PRO A 66 0.49 -29.51 46.40
C PRO A 66 -0.61 -30.21 45.58
N LEU A 67 -0.20 -31.08 44.65
CA LEU A 67 -1.11 -31.98 43.94
C LEU A 67 -1.11 -33.35 44.63
N ASN A 68 -1.96 -33.52 45.65
CA ASN A 68 -2.51 -34.84 45.97
C ASN A 68 -3.79 -34.68 46.79
N ARG A 69 -4.95 -34.76 46.14
CA ARG A 69 -6.24 -34.96 46.82
C ARG A 69 -6.96 -36.13 46.14
N PRO A 70 -7.42 -37.16 46.88
CA PRO A 70 -8.14 -38.27 46.27
C PRO A 70 -9.48 -37.80 45.71
N ARG A 71 -9.86 -38.40 44.58
CA ARG A 71 -11.18 -38.24 43.93
C ARG A 71 -12.30 -38.65 44.91
N PRO A 72 -13.40 -37.88 45.04
CA PRO A 72 -14.60 -38.40 45.69
C PRO A 72 -15.27 -39.42 44.77
N ASN A 73 -15.55 -40.57 45.38
CA ASN A 73 -16.25 -41.71 44.83
C ASN A 73 -17.64 -41.31 44.32
N GLN A 74 -18.04 -41.82 43.15
CA GLN A 74 -19.43 -41.77 42.69
C GLN A 74 -20.29 -42.55 43.71
N GLN A 75 -21.19 -41.85 44.40
CA GLN A 75 -22.22 -42.47 45.24
C GLN A 75 -23.58 -42.36 44.54
N ALA A 76 -24.28 -43.49 44.60
CA ALA A 76 -25.61 -43.83 44.10
C ALA A 76 -26.74 -42.86 44.54
N PRO A 77 -27.93 -42.89 43.92
CA PRO A 77 -29.01 -41.95 44.20
C PRO A 77 -29.66 -42.27 45.55
N GLY A 78 -29.14 -41.64 46.61
CA GLY A 78 -29.61 -41.77 47.97
C GLY A 78 -30.17 -40.45 48.49
N LYS A 79 -31.50 -40.36 48.54
CA LYS A 79 -32.32 -39.51 49.42
C LYS A 79 -31.86 -38.05 49.56
N GLN A 80 -32.46 -37.17 48.76
CA GLN A 80 -32.42 -35.73 49.03
C GLN A 80 -32.99 -35.48 50.43
N PRO A 81 -32.25 -34.82 51.35
CA PRO A 81 -32.86 -34.33 52.57
C PRO A 81 -33.78 -33.17 52.17
N PHE A 82 -35.07 -33.37 52.39
CA PHE A 82 -36.08 -32.33 52.46
C PHE A 82 -35.53 -31.20 53.33
N THR A 83 -35.08 -30.14 52.68
CA THR A 83 -34.66 -28.91 53.36
C THR A 83 -35.94 -28.21 53.78
N THR A 84 -36.39 -28.49 55.00
CA THR A 84 -37.27 -27.56 55.71
C THR A 84 -36.46 -26.29 55.89
N THR A 85 -36.73 -25.27 55.09
CA THR A 85 -36.36 -23.89 55.44
C THR A 85 -36.86 -23.68 56.86
N PRO A 86 -36.00 -23.40 57.85
CA PRO A 86 -36.46 -23.16 59.21
C PRO A 86 -37.48 -22.02 59.11
N ARG A 87 -38.68 -22.23 59.67
CA ARG A 87 -39.66 -21.17 59.83
C ARG A 87 -38.94 -20.05 60.59
N ARG A 88 -38.51 -19.00 59.88
CA ARG A 88 -38.03 -17.77 60.53
C ARG A 88 -39.17 -17.35 61.43
N GLN A 89 -38.94 -17.40 62.74
CA GLN A 89 -39.89 -16.82 63.68
C GLN A 89 -40.06 -15.37 63.24
N LYS A 90 -41.32 -14.94 63.03
CA LYS A 90 -41.59 -13.52 62.81
C LYS A 90 -41.19 -12.84 64.10
N ASP A 91 -40.01 -12.22 64.11
CA ASP A 91 -39.64 -11.30 65.17
C ASP A 91 -40.70 -10.20 65.15
N HIS A 92 -41.48 -10.12 66.23
CA HIS A 92 -42.49 -9.08 66.38
C HIS A 92 -41.72 -7.81 66.72
N HIS A 93 -41.32 -7.07 65.69
CA HIS A 93 -40.58 -5.80 65.86
C HIS A 93 -41.43 -4.70 66.51
N PHE A 94 -42.74 -4.93 66.62
CA PHE A 94 -43.68 -3.99 67.21
C PHE A 94 -44.47 -4.65 68.35
N ASP A 95 -44.40 -4.04 69.54
CA ASP A 95 -45.12 -4.47 70.74
C ASP A 95 -46.52 -3.83 70.76
N THR A 96 -47.49 -4.59 70.25
CA THR A 96 -48.88 -4.14 70.13
C THR A 96 -49.56 -3.95 71.49
N LEU A 97 -49.20 -4.74 72.49
CA LEU A 97 -49.81 -4.69 73.82
C LEU A 97 -49.36 -3.44 74.58
N LYS A 98 -48.07 -3.13 74.56
CA LYS A 98 -47.52 -1.94 75.22
C LYS A 98 -48.02 -0.64 74.58
N PHE A 99 -48.29 -0.65 73.29
CA PHE A 99 -48.89 0.48 72.58
C PHE A 99 -50.34 0.72 73.03
N VAL A 100 -51.14 -0.33 73.11
CA VAL A 100 -52.54 -0.26 73.60
C VAL A 100 -52.59 0.21 75.06
N GLN A 101 -51.75 -0.36 75.93
CA GLN A 101 -51.67 0.04 77.35
C GLN A 101 -51.28 1.51 77.54
N ARG A 102 -50.42 2.06 76.69
CA ARG A 102 -50.06 3.49 76.73
C ARG A 102 -51.23 4.39 76.33
N LEU A 103 -51.97 4.01 75.30
CA LEU A 103 -53.15 4.76 74.86
C LEU A 103 -54.26 4.75 75.92
N GLU A 104 -54.46 3.60 76.57
CA GLU A 104 -55.39 3.49 77.71
C GLU A 104 -54.96 4.37 78.89
N ALA A 105 -53.67 4.43 79.19
CA ALA A 105 -53.13 5.31 80.23
C ALA A 105 -53.30 6.81 79.92
N GLU A 106 -53.40 7.19 78.65
CA GLU A 106 -53.70 8.56 78.21
C GLU A 106 -55.21 8.86 78.07
N GLY A 107 -56.08 7.92 78.49
CA GLY A 107 -57.52 8.14 78.58
C GLY A 107 -58.33 7.66 77.38
N PHE A 108 -57.74 6.89 76.45
CA PHE A 108 -58.48 6.23 75.37
C PHE A 108 -59.16 4.96 75.86
N THR A 109 -60.31 4.63 75.28
CA THR A 109 -60.98 3.35 75.57
C THR A 109 -60.25 2.19 74.89
N GLU A 110 -60.22 1.01 75.52
CA GLU A 110 -59.56 -0.19 74.99
C GLU A 110 -59.94 -0.48 73.54
N ALA A 111 -61.22 -0.32 73.19
CA ALA A 111 -61.73 -0.53 71.83
C ALA A 111 -61.13 0.46 70.81
N GLN A 112 -60.94 1.72 71.19
CA GLN A 112 -60.33 2.75 70.35
C GLN A 112 -58.82 2.52 70.21
N SER A 113 -58.14 2.20 71.31
CA SER A 113 -56.71 1.87 71.32
C SER A 113 -56.41 0.65 70.43
N ALA A 114 -57.23 -0.39 70.52
CA ALA A 114 -57.13 -1.58 69.69
C ALA A 114 -57.44 -1.30 68.21
N ALA A 115 -58.38 -0.40 67.90
CA ALA A 115 -58.68 -0.01 66.52
C ALA A 115 -57.52 0.77 65.89
N MET A 116 -56.94 1.75 66.60
CA MET A 116 -55.77 2.50 66.15
C MET A 116 -54.55 1.60 65.94
N MET A 117 -54.35 0.60 66.82
CA MET A 117 -53.27 -0.37 66.66
C MET A 117 -53.43 -1.20 65.37
N ARG A 118 -54.64 -1.60 65.00
CA ARG A 118 -54.85 -2.35 63.74
C ARG A 118 -54.45 -1.54 62.52
N VAL A 119 -54.89 -0.28 62.45
CA VAL A 119 -54.52 0.63 61.34
C VAL A 119 -53.00 0.85 61.29
N LEU A 120 -52.34 1.03 62.44
CA LEU A 120 -50.90 1.19 62.48
C LEU A 120 -50.15 -0.08 62.05
N SER A 121 -50.68 -1.26 62.41
CA SER A 121 -50.13 -2.55 61.97
C SER A 121 -50.15 -2.66 60.45
N ASP A 122 -51.26 -2.27 59.83
CA ASP A 122 -51.44 -2.35 58.37
C ASP A 122 -50.46 -1.41 57.64
N VAL A 123 -50.30 -0.17 58.11
CA VAL A 123 -49.34 0.80 57.53
C VAL A 123 -47.88 0.34 57.71
N ILE A 124 -47.54 -0.25 58.86
CA ILE A 124 -46.20 -0.77 59.12
C ILE A 124 -45.92 -1.99 58.22
N GLU A 125 -46.86 -2.91 58.10
CA GLU A 125 -46.72 -4.09 57.24
C GLU A 125 -46.57 -3.69 55.77
N GLU A 126 -47.37 -2.73 55.28
CA GLU A 126 -47.23 -2.18 53.92
C GLU A 126 -45.85 -1.52 53.71
N SER A 127 -45.38 -0.74 54.69
CA SER A 127 -44.06 -0.08 54.65
C SER A 127 -42.90 -1.08 54.64
N ILE A 128 -42.95 -2.11 55.49
CA ILE A 128 -41.93 -3.17 55.54
C ILE A 128 -41.90 -3.96 54.23
N GLN A 129 -43.07 -4.29 53.66
CA GLN A 129 -43.14 -4.98 52.37
C GLN A 129 -42.58 -4.14 51.24
N ASN A 130 -42.88 -2.83 51.20
CA ASN A 130 -42.34 -1.92 50.20
C ASN A 130 -40.82 -1.78 50.29
N LEU A 131 -40.26 -1.65 51.50
CA LEU A 131 -38.81 -1.62 51.74
C LEU A 131 -38.15 -2.95 51.34
N THR A 132 -38.72 -4.07 51.80
CA THR A 132 -38.15 -5.40 51.53
C THR A 132 -38.17 -5.75 50.04
N ARG A 133 -39.12 -5.20 49.26
CA ARG A 133 -39.21 -5.41 47.81
C ARG A 133 -38.00 -4.85 47.04
N THR A 134 -37.36 -3.80 47.55
CA THR A 134 -36.19 -3.17 46.90
C THR A 134 -34.86 -3.56 47.53
N MET A 135 -34.88 -4.21 48.69
CA MET A 135 -33.70 -4.68 49.38
C MET A 135 -33.29 -6.08 48.90
N VAL A 136 -31.99 -6.32 48.88
CA VAL A 136 -31.39 -7.62 48.52
C VAL A 136 -30.68 -8.19 49.74
N LEU A 137 -30.79 -9.49 49.95
CA LEU A 137 -30.05 -10.16 51.02
C LEU A 137 -28.55 -10.05 50.73
N ARG A 138 -27.75 -9.81 51.78
CA ARG A 138 -26.30 -9.73 51.66
C ARG A 138 -25.67 -10.96 51.00
N GLU A 139 -26.20 -12.14 51.30
CA GLU A 139 -25.76 -13.39 50.70
C GLU A 139 -25.95 -13.41 49.17
N ASP A 140 -27.09 -12.93 48.67
CA ASP A 140 -27.38 -12.88 47.25
C ASP A 140 -26.56 -11.79 46.54
N GLN A 141 -26.35 -10.64 47.20
CA GLN A 141 -25.48 -9.59 46.71
C GLN A 141 -24.02 -10.07 46.59
N GLU A 142 -23.52 -10.80 47.59
CA GLU A 142 -22.17 -11.37 47.58
C GLU A 142 -21.99 -12.43 46.49
N LYS A 143 -22.98 -13.31 46.31
CA LYS A 143 -23.01 -14.29 45.21
C LYS A 143 -22.98 -13.61 43.84
N ALA A 144 -23.84 -12.62 43.62
CA ALA A 144 -23.87 -11.87 42.36
C ALA A 144 -22.52 -11.18 42.08
N THR A 145 -21.92 -10.57 43.11
CA THR A 145 -20.61 -9.94 43.01
C THR A 145 -19.50 -10.94 42.71
N TYR A 146 -19.55 -12.14 43.30
CA TYR A 146 -18.57 -13.20 43.05
C TYR A 146 -18.66 -13.69 41.61
N THR A 147 -19.86 -13.99 41.11
CA THR A 147 -20.09 -14.39 39.71
C THR A 147 -19.56 -13.34 38.76
N GLN A 148 -19.89 -12.07 38.99
CA GLN A 148 -19.41 -10.96 38.17
C GLN A 148 -17.87 -10.88 38.13
N LYS A 149 -17.20 -11.09 39.27
CA LYS A 149 -15.72 -11.10 39.32
C LYS A 149 -15.11 -12.26 38.53
N VAL A 150 -15.72 -13.45 38.62
CA VAL A 150 -15.27 -14.62 37.85
C VAL A 150 -15.46 -14.38 36.35
N ASP A 151 -16.60 -13.82 35.95
CA ASP A 151 -16.90 -13.49 34.56
C ASP A 151 -15.91 -12.46 34.01
N PHE A 152 -15.60 -11.40 34.77
CA PHE A 152 -14.58 -10.43 34.38
C PHE A 152 -13.19 -11.05 34.25
N ALA A 153 -12.82 -11.97 35.15
CA ALA A 153 -11.54 -12.66 35.05
C ALA A 153 -11.48 -13.55 33.79
N LYS A 154 -12.59 -14.22 33.46
CA LYS A 154 -12.70 -15.05 32.26
C LYS A 154 -12.63 -14.20 30.99
N LEU A 155 -13.44 -13.14 30.89
CA LEU A 155 -13.44 -12.21 29.75
C LEU A 155 -12.06 -11.59 29.53
N ARG A 156 -11.37 -11.22 30.62
CA ARG A 156 -9.99 -10.71 30.52
C ARG A 156 -9.03 -11.75 29.96
N SER A 157 -9.15 -13.01 30.39
CA SER A 157 -8.30 -14.09 29.89
C SER A 157 -8.57 -14.38 28.41
N GLU A 158 -9.84 -14.41 28.01
CA GLU A 158 -10.24 -14.60 26.62
C GLU A 158 -9.78 -13.44 25.74
N LEU A 159 -9.93 -12.20 26.19
CA LEU A 159 -9.47 -11.01 25.49
C LEU A 159 -7.95 -11.04 25.28
N LEU A 160 -7.17 -11.32 26.33
CA LEU A 160 -5.71 -11.40 26.21
C LEU A 160 -5.27 -12.54 25.28
N SER A 161 -5.97 -13.67 25.31
CA SER A 161 -5.68 -14.79 24.42
C SER A 161 -6.02 -14.46 22.97
N ALA A 162 -7.16 -13.82 22.72
CA ALA A 162 -7.59 -13.41 21.38
C ALA A 162 -6.65 -12.34 20.80
N ASP A 163 -6.34 -11.30 21.58
CA ASP A 163 -5.42 -10.22 21.20
C ASP A 163 -4.02 -10.76 20.87
N SER A 164 -3.46 -11.63 21.71
CA SER A 164 -2.17 -12.28 21.43
C SER A 164 -2.20 -13.12 20.15
N THR A 165 -3.31 -13.83 19.90
CA THR A 165 -3.44 -14.70 18.71
C THR A 165 -3.56 -13.85 17.45
N GLU A 166 -4.44 -12.84 17.45
CA GLU A 166 -4.65 -11.93 16.33
C GLU A 166 -3.39 -11.11 16.02
N SER A 167 -2.69 -10.63 17.04
CA SER A 167 -1.41 -9.93 16.89
C SER A 167 -0.36 -10.82 16.23
N SER A 168 -0.23 -12.08 16.68
CA SER A 168 0.71 -13.04 16.09
C SER A 168 0.36 -13.38 14.64
N LEU A 169 -0.93 -13.55 14.33
CA LEU A 169 -1.42 -13.82 12.98
C LEU A 169 -1.13 -12.64 12.06
N THR A 170 -1.48 -11.43 12.48
CA THR A 170 -1.25 -10.18 11.73
C THR A 170 0.23 -9.96 11.47
N ARG A 171 1.08 -10.20 12.48
CA ARG A 171 2.53 -10.13 12.30
C ARG A 171 3.03 -11.17 11.30
N GLY A 172 2.55 -12.41 11.39
CA GLY A 172 2.92 -13.47 10.46
C GLY A 172 2.51 -13.19 9.02
N THR A 173 1.29 -12.67 8.80
CA THR A 173 0.82 -12.26 7.47
C THR A 173 1.61 -11.06 6.94
N HIS A 174 1.91 -10.09 7.79
CA HIS A 174 2.72 -8.93 7.42
C HIS A 174 4.15 -9.34 7.00
N GLU A 175 4.83 -10.21 7.76
CA GLU A 175 6.15 -10.73 7.41
C GLU A 175 6.11 -11.52 6.09
N ARG A 176 5.08 -12.35 5.89
CA ARG A 176 4.87 -13.08 4.63
C ARG A 176 4.68 -12.15 3.44
N LEU A 177 3.78 -11.17 3.54
CA LEU A 177 3.53 -10.19 2.47
C LEU A 177 4.76 -9.36 2.15
N THR A 178 5.54 -8.97 3.17
CA THR A 178 6.80 -8.26 2.99
C THR A 178 7.81 -9.10 2.20
N ASN A 179 7.91 -10.40 2.50
CA ASN A 179 8.78 -11.32 1.77
C ASN A 179 8.32 -11.52 0.33
N ASP A 180 7.02 -11.65 0.09
CA ASP A 180 6.47 -11.81 -1.26
C ASP A 180 6.66 -10.53 -2.09
N LEU A 181 6.52 -9.35 -1.48
CA LEU A 181 6.83 -8.06 -2.10
C LEU A 181 8.32 -7.97 -2.49
N ALA A 182 9.23 -8.37 -1.61
CA ALA A 182 10.66 -8.39 -1.91
C ALA A 182 10.98 -9.33 -3.09
N LYS A 183 10.39 -10.53 -3.11
CA LYS A 183 10.54 -11.50 -4.22
C LYS A 183 10.00 -10.95 -5.54
N LEU A 184 8.81 -10.36 -5.53
CA LEU A 184 8.21 -9.75 -6.72
C LEU A 184 9.05 -8.58 -7.24
N ASN A 185 9.59 -7.75 -6.34
CA ASN A 185 10.45 -6.64 -6.72
C ASN A 185 11.74 -7.13 -7.40
N SER A 186 12.39 -8.16 -6.84
CA SER A 186 13.57 -8.77 -7.45
C SER A 186 13.24 -9.34 -8.84
N ARG A 187 12.18 -10.14 -8.96
CA ARG A 187 11.76 -10.72 -10.25
C ARG A 187 11.47 -9.66 -11.30
N LEU A 188 10.77 -8.59 -10.91
CA LEU A 188 10.46 -7.49 -11.81
C LEU A 188 11.74 -6.79 -12.27
N ARG A 189 12.70 -6.54 -11.36
CA ARG A 189 14.00 -5.97 -11.73
C ARG A 189 14.75 -6.86 -12.71
N ASP A 190 14.79 -8.17 -12.46
CA ASP A 190 15.46 -9.14 -13.34
C ASP A 190 14.81 -9.18 -14.72
N GLU A 191 13.48 -9.15 -14.79
CA GLU A 191 12.73 -9.14 -16.06
C GLU A 191 12.93 -7.84 -16.83
N VAL A 192 12.94 -6.69 -16.14
CA VAL A 192 13.22 -5.38 -16.75
C VAL A 192 14.66 -5.34 -17.28
N GLN A 193 15.63 -5.86 -16.53
CA GLN A 193 17.02 -5.92 -16.98
C GLN A 193 17.18 -6.86 -18.19
N ARG A 194 16.52 -8.03 -18.17
CA ARG A 194 16.56 -8.98 -19.28
C ARG A 194 15.93 -8.40 -20.54
N THR A 195 14.74 -7.81 -20.43
CA THR A 195 14.06 -7.16 -21.56
C THR A 195 14.86 -5.98 -22.08
N GLN A 196 15.46 -5.16 -21.21
CA GLN A 196 16.35 -4.08 -21.61
C GLN A 196 17.59 -4.60 -22.37
N ALA A 197 18.21 -5.68 -21.90
CA ALA A 197 19.34 -6.31 -22.58
C ALA A 197 18.94 -6.86 -23.95
N SER A 198 17.76 -7.50 -24.06
CA SER A 198 17.22 -8.00 -25.32
C SER A 198 17.00 -6.86 -26.31
N VAL A 199 16.31 -5.79 -25.91
CA VAL A 199 16.05 -4.63 -26.79
C VAL A 199 17.35 -3.97 -27.24
N ARG A 200 18.36 -3.87 -26.36
CA ARG A 200 19.69 -3.35 -26.74
C ARG A 200 20.36 -4.24 -27.78
N LEU A 201 20.29 -5.55 -27.63
CA LEU A 201 20.83 -6.49 -28.61
C LEU A 201 20.09 -6.37 -29.94
N ASP A 202 18.76 -6.34 -29.93
CA ASP A 202 17.92 -6.21 -31.14
C ASP A 202 18.27 -4.93 -31.91
N LEU A 203 18.40 -3.80 -31.22
CA LEU A 203 18.82 -2.53 -31.84
C LEU A 203 20.23 -2.60 -32.41
N ASN A 204 21.16 -3.27 -31.72
CA ASN A 204 22.53 -3.43 -32.21
C ASN A 204 22.59 -4.31 -33.46
N LEU A 205 21.83 -5.41 -33.48
CA LEU A 205 21.71 -6.30 -34.64
C LEU A 205 21.06 -5.56 -35.82
N GLU A 206 19.98 -4.81 -35.57
CA GLU A 206 19.30 -4.04 -36.61
C GLU A 206 20.19 -2.91 -37.16
N LYS A 207 20.96 -2.23 -36.30
CA LYS A 207 21.97 -1.26 -36.74
C LYS A 207 23.06 -1.92 -37.58
N GLY A 208 23.47 -3.14 -37.23
CA GLY A 208 24.38 -3.95 -38.02
C GLY A 208 23.80 -4.28 -39.40
N ARG A 209 22.53 -4.71 -39.44
CA ARG A 209 21.81 -5.02 -40.68
C ARG A 209 21.67 -3.81 -41.60
N ILE A 210 21.24 -2.67 -41.06
CA ILE A 210 21.15 -1.41 -41.82
C ILE A 210 22.51 -1.01 -42.40
N ARG A 211 23.59 -1.19 -41.64
CA ARG A 211 24.95 -0.91 -42.12
C ARG A 211 25.37 -1.83 -43.26
N GLU A 212 25.09 -3.12 -43.14
CA GLU A 212 25.41 -4.10 -44.19
C GLU A 212 24.61 -3.83 -45.46
N GLU A 213 23.31 -3.53 -45.33
CA GLU A 213 22.46 -3.14 -46.47
C GLU A 213 22.94 -1.85 -47.12
N ALA A 214 23.32 -0.83 -46.34
CA ALA A 214 23.89 0.40 -46.86
C ALA A 214 25.21 0.17 -47.61
N ASN A 215 26.10 -0.68 -47.08
CA ASN A 215 27.36 -1.03 -47.74
C ASN A 215 27.12 -1.83 -49.03
N SER A 216 26.14 -2.74 -49.04
CA SER A 216 25.72 -3.46 -50.24
C SER A 216 25.19 -2.52 -51.32
N GLN A 217 24.39 -1.51 -50.93
CA GLN A 217 23.92 -0.49 -51.86
C GLN A 217 25.07 0.37 -52.40
N ASP A 218 26.02 0.78 -51.55
CA ASP A 218 27.21 1.55 -51.96
C ASP A 218 28.06 0.77 -52.99
N LEU A 219 28.24 -0.53 -52.79
CA LEU A 219 28.93 -1.40 -53.75
C LEU A 219 28.20 -1.48 -55.09
N LYS A 220 26.87 -1.64 -55.08
CA LYS A 220 26.06 -1.66 -56.31
C LYS A 220 26.14 -0.33 -57.05
N ILE A 221 26.11 0.79 -56.33
CA ILE A 221 26.26 2.12 -56.91
C ILE A 221 27.63 2.23 -57.60
N LYS A 222 28.71 1.84 -56.91
CA LYS A 222 30.06 1.86 -57.50
C LYS A 222 30.19 0.96 -58.72
N GLU A 223 29.63 -0.25 -58.68
CA GLU A 223 29.61 -1.13 -59.85
C GLU A 223 28.90 -0.46 -61.04
N THR A 224 27.72 0.14 -60.81
CA THR A 224 27.00 0.87 -61.86
C THR A 224 27.75 2.11 -62.34
N GLU A 225 28.44 2.83 -61.46
CA GLU A 225 29.29 3.98 -61.79
C GLU A 225 30.43 3.55 -62.72
N THR A 226 31.16 2.49 -62.38
CA THR A 226 32.22 1.95 -63.25
C THR A 226 31.69 1.45 -64.60
N ARG A 227 30.48 0.88 -64.63
CA ARG A 227 29.84 0.45 -65.88
C ARG A 227 29.47 1.65 -66.76
N ILE A 228 28.95 2.73 -66.17
CA ILE A 228 28.66 3.97 -66.88
C ILE A 228 29.94 4.56 -67.46
N GLU A 229 31.03 4.61 -66.69
CA GLU A 229 32.32 5.10 -67.19
C GLU A 229 32.83 4.29 -68.38
N GLN A 230 32.71 2.97 -68.34
CA GLN A 230 33.06 2.07 -69.45
C GLN A 230 32.19 2.33 -70.69
N GLU A 231 30.87 2.45 -70.51
CA GLU A 231 29.95 2.76 -71.61
C GLU A 231 30.22 4.16 -72.20
N CYS A 232 30.55 5.15 -71.38
CA CYS A 232 30.97 6.48 -71.83
C CYS A 232 32.28 6.45 -72.63
N ALA A 233 33.29 5.68 -72.20
CA ALA A 233 34.54 5.51 -72.93
C ALA A 233 34.30 4.84 -74.30
N ALA A 234 33.48 3.78 -74.33
CA ALA A 234 33.10 3.09 -75.57
C ALA A 234 32.31 4.01 -76.53
N LEU A 235 31.39 4.83 -76.02
CA LEU A 235 30.68 5.83 -76.82
C LEU A 235 31.62 6.89 -77.39
N ARG A 236 32.62 7.32 -76.61
CA ARG A 236 33.63 8.28 -77.07
C ARG A 236 34.49 7.70 -78.19
N GLU A 237 34.94 6.45 -78.07
CA GLU A 237 35.69 5.74 -79.12
C GLU A 237 34.86 5.64 -80.40
N ARG A 238 33.59 5.22 -80.29
CA ARG A 238 32.67 5.17 -81.44
C ARG A 238 32.49 6.54 -82.08
N LEU A 239 32.40 7.61 -81.29
CA LEU A 239 32.28 8.97 -81.80
C LEU A 239 33.56 9.39 -82.56
N GLU A 240 34.74 9.09 -82.03
CA GLU A 240 36.01 9.37 -82.71
C GLU A 240 36.15 8.58 -84.02
N ALA A 241 35.71 7.31 -84.05
CA ALA A 241 35.65 6.51 -85.27
C ALA A 241 34.69 7.09 -86.32
N VAL A 242 33.49 7.55 -85.91
CA VAL A 242 32.52 8.20 -86.81
C VAL A 242 33.08 9.51 -87.37
N LYS A 243 33.75 10.31 -86.53
CA LYS A 243 34.45 11.53 -86.98
C LYS A 243 35.50 11.22 -88.05
N PHE A 244 36.33 10.21 -87.83
CA PHE A 244 37.36 9.81 -88.81
C PHE A 244 36.75 9.31 -90.12
N SER A 245 35.70 8.48 -90.05
CA SER A 245 34.96 8.03 -91.24
C SER A 245 34.36 9.20 -92.04
N THR A 246 33.79 10.19 -91.35
CA THR A 246 33.22 11.38 -92.00
C THR A 246 34.31 12.23 -92.65
N LEU A 247 35.46 12.41 -91.98
CA LEU A 247 36.63 13.10 -92.56
C LEU A 247 37.16 12.36 -93.80
N GLN A 248 37.19 11.04 -93.79
CA GLN A 248 37.61 10.23 -94.94
C GLN A 248 36.64 10.39 -96.12
N TRP A 249 35.33 10.34 -95.88
CA TRP A 249 34.31 10.62 -96.91
C TRP A 249 34.45 12.04 -97.47
N LEU A 250 34.65 13.04 -96.61
CA LEU A 250 34.85 14.42 -97.02
C LEU A 250 36.07 14.54 -97.93
N MET A 251 37.21 13.95 -97.55
CA MET A 251 38.41 13.90 -98.39
C MET A 251 38.15 13.22 -99.74
N GLY A 252 37.41 12.11 -99.75
CA GLY A 252 37.01 11.40 -100.97
C GLY A 252 36.15 12.26 -101.89
N VAL A 253 35.14 12.95 -101.35
CA VAL A 253 34.26 13.84 -102.12
C VAL A 253 35.03 15.05 -102.66
N CYS A 254 35.84 15.72 -101.84
CA CYS A 254 36.67 16.85 -102.29
C CYS A 254 37.67 16.44 -103.39
N THR A 255 38.31 15.27 -103.25
CA THR A 255 39.24 14.76 -104.26
C THR A 255 38.50 14.36 -105.54
N GLY A 256 37.32 13.74 -105.42
CA GLY A 256 36.46 13.38 -106.54
C GLY A 256 35.97 14.60 -107.31
N THR A 257 35.49 15.65 -106.63
CA THR A 257 35.06 16.90 -107.28
C THR A 257 36.24 17.62 -107.93
N ALA A 258 37.39 17.70 -107.28
CA ALA A 258 38.61 18.25 -107.88
C ALA A 258 39.05 17.49 -109.13
N ALA A 259 38.98 16.16 -109.12
CA ALA A 259 39.30 15.32 -110.29
C ALA A 259 38.32 15.55 -111.44
N ILE A 260 37.02 15.70 -111.17
CA ILE A 260 36.01 16.02 -112.18
C ILE A 260 36.28 17.41 -112.78
N ILE A 261 36.58 18.42 -111.94
CA ILE A 261 36.90 19.79 -112.39
C ILE A 261 38.13 19.77 -113.31
N LEU A 262 39.20 19.07 -112.92
CA LEU A 262 40.40 18.91 -113.75
C LEU A 262 40.10 18.14 -115.05
N GLY A 263 39.24 17.12 -114.99
CA GLY A 263 38.80 16.37 -116.16
C GLY A 263 38.02 17.23 -117.16
N VAL A 264 37.08 18.06 -116.69
CA VAL A 264 36.32 19.00 -117.52
C VAL A 264 37.23 20.10 -118.07
N TRP A 265 38.12 20.67 -117.25
CA TRP A 265 39.11 21.66 -117.70
C TRP A 265 39.96 21.11 -118.85
N ARG A 266 40.39 19.85 -118.74
CA ARG A 266 41.16 19.17 -119.80
C ARG A 266 40.35 18.94 -121.08
N LEU A 267 39.03 18.77 -120.99
CA LEU A 267 38.17 18.51 -122.15
C LEU A 267 37.69 19.79 -122.85
N LEU A 268 37.74 20.93 -122.15
CA LEU A 268 37.35 22.26 -122.66
C LEU A 268 38.52 23.03 -123.31
N MET A 269 39.78 22.67 -122.98
CA MET A 269 41.01 23.22 -123.59
C MET A 269 41.47 22.41 -124.80
#